data_AF-A0A6M0JVD4-F1
#
_entry.id   AF-A0A6M0JVD4-F1
#
_cell.length_a   1.000
_cell.length_b   1.000
_cell.length_c   1.000
_cell.angle_alpha   90.00
_cell.angle_beta   90.00
_cell.angle_gamma   90.00
#
_symmetry.space_group_name_H-M   'P 1'
#
loop_
_entity.id
_entity.type
_entity.pdbx_description
1 polymer ?
#
loop_
_entity_poly.entity_id
_entity_poly.type
_entity_poly.pdbx_seq_one_letter_code
_entity_poly.pdbx_strand_id
1 'polypeptide(L)'
;MTGIRLDASIGAIPTETVRAYAENARELADRVSHLVFQHPKLAALLNGNPARLLEVNHRNHAAFVAEILRTGNFPLLAKTLPWIYFTYHNQGVSFDYFPVELSYWKQAIRERLADADTQPLLALYDWMLAAHESSVAAASDFRSPSPAVPEKLHATYARFVEALVACDHLTLLELSRGLLAQGASFPQLLQGLFFPAMVEIGVRWESGRLSVAGEHQATSTAYLVLSRLYSEQPFPAKPRGRAIVASVAGELHELGAWMVAACLDLDGWEVTFLGADCDQDTLIQAVVAESPRFVALSISMLSHLDEARATIAALRAALGDQAETRILVGGQALLSVPSLVEALGADLFLTDCEAAVVWARALDVSM
;
A
#
# COMPACT_ATOMS: atom_id res chain seq x y z
N MET A 1 -19.01 -3.05 -16.02
CA MET A 1 -18.01 -1.99 -16.26
C MET A 1 -17.25 -2.32 -17.53
N THR A 2 -17.33 -1.45 -18.53
CA THR A 2 -16.44 -1.49 -19.70
C THR A 2 -15.05 -1.09 -19.22
N GLY A 3 -14.13 -2.05 -19.11
CA GLY A 3 -12.74 -1.76 -18.73
C GLY A 3 -12.03 -0.90 -19.79
N ILE A 4 -11.03 -0.13 -19.35
CA ILE A 4 -10.15 0.63 -20.25
C ILE A 4 -9.43 -0.36 -21.15
N ARG A 5 -9.58 -0.21 -22.46
CA ARG A 5 -8.96 -1.11 -23.44
C ARG A 5 -7.52 -0.67 -23.67
N LEU A 6 -6.61 -1.64 -23.60
CA LEU A 6 -5.26 -1.44 -24.08
C LEU A 6 -5.26 -1.29 -25.59
N ASP A 7 -4.42 -0.37 -26.07
CA ASP A 7 -4.14 -0.22 -27.49
C ASP A 7 -2.90 -1.05 -27.86
N ALA A 8 -2.89 -1.62 -29.06
CA ALA A 8 -1.75 -2.32 -29.64
C ALA A 8 -0.53 -1.38 -29.85
N SER A 9 -0.73 -0.06 -29.78
CA SER A 9 0.35 0.93 -29.80
C SER A 9 1.28 0.87 -28.58
N ILE A 10 0.81 0.30 -27.46
CA ILE A 10 1.67 -0.01 -26.31
C ILE A 10 2.44 -1.30 -26.62
N GLY A 11 3.49 -1.16 -27.43
CA GLY A 11 4.38 -2.27 -27.77
C GLY A 11 5.23 -2.73 -26.59
N ALA A 12 6.04 -3.77 -26.82
CA ALA A 12 7.08 -4.16 -25.86
C ALA A 12 8.04 -2.98 -25.66
N ILE A 13 8.24 -2.59 -24.40
CA ILE A 13 9.17 -1.51 -24.05
C ILE A 13 10.57 -2.13 -23.90
N PRO A 14 11.60 -1.61 -24.59
CA PRO A 14 12.94 -2.16 -24.50
C PRO A 14 13.52 -2.08 -23.08
N THR A 15 14.31 -3.09 -22.68
CA THR A 15 14.86 -3.19 -21.32
C THR A 15 15.70 -1.98 -20.93
N GLU A 16 16.45 -1.42 -21.88
CA GLU A 16 17.23 -0.20 -21.73
C GLU A 16 16.35 1.01 -21.41
N THR A 17 15.19 1.12 -22.07
CA THR A 17 14.20 2.18 -21.82
C THR A 17 13.53 2.01 -20.46
N VAL A 18 13.21 0.77 -20.07
CA VAL A 18 12.70 0.46 -18.73
C VAL A 18 13.69 0.93 -17.66
N ARG A 19 14.98 0.57 -17.82
CA ARG A 19 16.04 0.98 -16.90
C ARG A 19 16.22 2.50 -16.88
N ALA A 20 16.27 3.15 -18.04
CA ALA A 20 16.41 4.60 -18.15
C ALA A 20 15.26 5.33 -17.44
N TYR A 21 14.02 4.85 -17.59
CA TYR A 21 12.88 5.42 -16.86
C TYR A 21 13.03 5.23 -15.34
N ALA A 22 13.38 4.03 -14.88
CA ALA A 22 13.52 3.73 -13.45
C ALA A 22 14.62 4.57 -12.78
N GLU A 23 15.80 4.67 -13.42
CA GLU A 23 16.94 5.47 -12.91
C GLU A 23 16.62 6.97 -12.81
N ASN A 24 15.68 7.46 -13.63
CA ASN A 24 15.30 8.88 -13.69
C ASN A 24 13.92 9.17 -13.06
N ALA A 25 13.23 8.17 -12.50
CA ALA A 25 11.82 8.28 -12.10
C ALA A 25 11.57 9.43 -11.11
N ARG A 26 12.46 9.60 -10.13
CA ARG A 26 12.38 10.69 -9.15
C ARG A 26 12.57 12.07 -9.80
N GLU A 27 13.58 12.21 -10.65
CA GLU A 27 13.84 13.49 -11.34
C GLU A 27 12.71 13.85 -12.31
N LEU A 28 12.13 12.86 -12.98
CA LEU A 28 10.96 13.05 -13.82
C LEU A 28 9.77 13.54 -12.98
N ALA A 29 9.48 12.90 -11.85
CA ALA A 29 8.40 13.31 -10.95
C ALA A 29 8.59 14.74 -10.40
N ASP A 30 9.81 15.08 -9.98
CA ASP A 30 10.14 16.42 -9.50
C ASP A 30 10.00 17.46 -10.64
N ARG A 31 10.39 17.10 -11.87
CA ARG A 31 10.21 17.96 -13.05
C ARG A 31 8.74 18.17 -13.40
N VAL A 32 7.92 17.13 -13.36
CA VAL A 32 6.47 17.24 -13.60
C VAL A 32 5.82 18.12 -12.53
N SER A 33 6.19 17.94 -11.26
CA SER A 33 5.71 18.79 -10.16
C SER A 33 6.01 20.26 -10.41
N HIS A 34 7.25 20.57 -10.81
CA HIS A 34 7.64 21.94 -11.15
C HIS A 34 6.83 22.54 -12.30
N LEU A 35 6.59 21.77 -13.38
CA LEU A 35 5.83 22.21 -14.53
C LEU A 35 4.34 22.44 -14.19
N VAL A 36 3.73 21.51 -13.46
CA VAL A 36 2.34 21.59 -13.01
C VAL A 36 2.14 22.81 -12.10
N PHE A 37 3.08 23.10 -11.19
CA PHE A 37 2.98 24.24 -10.28
C PHE A 37 3.05 25.60 -10.97
N GLN A 38 3.54 25.64 -12.20
CA GLN A 38 3.56 26.84 -13.04
C GLN A 38 2.36 26.92 -13.97
N HIS A 39 1.48 25.91 -13.99
CA HIS A 39 0.32 25.90 -14.88
C HIS A 39 -0.66 27.02 -14.50
N PRO A 40 -1.09 27.88 -15.44
CA PRO A 40 -1.89 29.07 -15.13
C PRO A 40 -3.27 28.76 -14.51
N LYS A 41 -3.77 27.53 -14.71
CA LYS A 41 -5.05 27.07 -14.14
C LYS A 41 -4.89 26.19 -12.90
N LEU A 42 -3.70 26.10 -12.29
CA LEU A 42 -3.43 25.20 -11.16
C LEU A 42 -4.49 25.30 -10.04
N ALA A 43 -4.86 26.53 -9.64
CA ALA A 43 -5.85 26.74 -8.59
C ALA A 43 -7.23 26.14 -8.94
N ALA A 44 -7.64 26.23 -10.21
CA ALA A 44 -8.90 25.64 -10.68
C ALA A 44 -8.81 24.11 -10.78
N LEU A 45 -7.64 23.58 -11.16
CA LEU A 45 -7.41 22.13 -11.23
C LEU A 45 -7.41 21.48 -9.84
N LEU A 46 -6.89 22.18 -8.83
CA LEU A 46 -6.80 21.69 -7.46
C LEU A 46 -8.04 21.94 -6.61
N ASN A 47 -8.88 22.89 -7.00
CA ASN A 47 -10.10 23.25 -6.25
C ASN A 47 -9.85 23.49 -4.75
N GLY A 48 -8.76 24.21 -4.44
CA GLY A 48 -8.36 24.51 -3.05
C GLY A 48 -7.52 23.44 -2.35
N ASN A 49 -7.25 22.30 -2.98
CA ASN A 49 -6.30 21.31 -2.45
C ASN A 49 -4.86 21.86 -2.40
N PRO A 50 -4.02 21.40 -1.44
CA PRO A 50 -2.65 21.85 -1.35
C PRO A 50 -1.79 21.25 -2.47
N ALA A 51 -0.85 22.03 -3.00
CA ALA A 51 0.04 21.62 -4.08
C ALA A 51 0.85 20.35 -3.75
N ARG A 52 1.20 20.13 -2.48
CA ARG A 52 1.91 18.92 -2.00
C ARG A 52 1.19 17.61 -2.34
N LEU A 53 -0.14 17.64 -2.50
CA LEU A 53 -0.93 16.49 -2.93
C LEU A 53 -0.42 15.96 -4.29
N LEU A 54 -0.10 16.87 -5.20
CA LEU A 54 0.37 16.53 -6.54
C LEU A 54 1.82 16.04 -6.54
N GLU A 55 2.69 16.58 -5.69
CA GLU A 55 4.06 16.05 -5.54
C GLU A 55 4.05 14.56 -5.17
N VAL A 56 3.23 14.20 -4.18
CA VAL A 56 3.06 12.79 -3.77
C VAL A 56 2.46 11.98 -4.92
N ASN A 57 1.46 12.51 -5.63
CA ASN A 57 0.89 11.85 -6.80
C ASN A 57 1.94 11.55 -7.87
N HIS A 58 2.76 12.54 -8.26
CA HIS A 58 3.75 12.38 -9.31
C HIS A 58 4.81 11.34 -8.92
N ARG A 59 5.23 11.29 -7.65
CA ARG A 59 6.16 10.26 -7.17
C ARG A 59 5.53 8.87 -7.22
N ASN A 60 4.29 8.73 -6.77
CA ASN A 60 3.56 7.47 -6.83
C ASN A 60 3.33 7.01 -8.28
N HIS A 61 2.99 7.93 -9.19
CA HIS A 61 2.85 7.66 -10.62
C HIS A 61 4.18 7.19 -11.22
N ALA A 62 5.29 7.86 -10.92
CA ALA A 62 6.61 7.48 -11.41
C ALA A 62 6.97 6.04 -10.98
N ALA A 63 6.81 5.75 -9.69
CA ALA A 63 7.16 4.44 -9.14
C ALA A 63 6.21 3.35 -9.66
N PHE A 64 4.91 3.64 -9.77
CA PHE A 64 3.95 2.69 -10.33
C PHE A 64 4.21 2.41 -11.81
N VAL A 65 4.44 3.45 -12.64
CA VAL A 65 4.78 3.26 -14.05
C VAL A 65 6.09 2.51 -14.21
N ALA A 66 7.11 2.77 -13.38
CA ALA A 66 8.35 1.98 -13.40
C ALA A 66 8.06 0.48 -13.17
N GLU A 67 7.19 0.14 -12.21
CA GLU A 67 6.77 -1.25 -11.96
C GLU A 67 5.98 -1.85 -13.14
N ILE A 68 5.09 -1.07 -13.78
CA ILE A 68 4.37 -1.51 -14.98
C ILE A 68 5.34 -1.80 -16.14
N LEU A 69 6.30 -0.92 -16.38
CA LEU A 69 7.30 -1.06 -17.43
C LEU A 69 8.19 -2.29 -17.17
N ARG A 70 8.61 -2.49 -15.93
CA ARG A 70 9.45 -3.61 -15.49
C ARG A 70 8.76 -4.96 -15.64
N THR A 71 7.46 -5.03 -15.32
CA THR A 71 6.68 -6.27 -15.38
C THR A 71 6.00 -6.51 -16.73
N GLY A 72 5.92 -5.49 -17.58
CA GLY A 72 5.08 -5.50 -18.77
C GLY A 72 3.58 -5.61 -18.46
N ASN A 73 3.16 -5.38 -17.21
CA ASN A 73 1.78 -5.60 -16.77
C ASN A 73 0.86 -4.41 -17.10
N PHE A 74 0.81 -4.00 -18.36
CA PHE A 74 -0.10 -2.94 -18.83
C PHE A 74 -1.58 -3.18 -18.50
N PRO A 75 -2.11 -4.43 -18.45
CA PRO A 75 -3.47 -4.67 -17.96
C PRO A 75 -3.72 -4.16 -16.54
N LEU A 76 -2.71 -4.22 -15.65
CA LEU A 76 -2.81 -3.64 -14.32
C LEU A 76 -2.93 -2.12 -14.39
N LEU A 77 -2.14 -1.44 -15.23
CA LEU A 77 -2.26 0.01 -15.43
C LEU A 77 -3.67 0.40 -15.90
N ALA A 78 -4.20 -0.28 -16.92
CA ALA A 78 -5.55 -0.03 -17.43
C ALA A 78 -6.64 -0.28 -16.39
N LYS A 79 -6.46 -1.27 -15.51
CA LYS A 79 -7.38 -1.57 -14.40
C LYS A 79 -7.31 -0.51 -13.29
N THR A 80 -6.15 0.10 -13.07
CA THR A 80 -5.91 1.08 -12.00
C THR A 80 -6.36 2.50 -12.37
N LEU A 81 -6.33 2.87 -13.66
CA LEU A 81 -6.71 4.22 -14.11
C LEU A 81 -8.08 4.70 -13.59
N PRO A 82 -9.19 3.92 -13.66
CA PRO A 82 -10.48 4.35 -13.13
C PRO A 82 -10.45 4.68 -11.64
N TRP A 83 -9.70 3.92 -10.84
CA TRP A 83 -9.53 4.18 -9.41
C TRP A 83 -8.77 5.48 -9.15
N ILE A 84 -7.68 5.74 -9.90
CA ILE A 84 -6.93 7.00 -9.78
C ILE A 84 -7.85 8.20 -10.07
N TYR A 85 -8.58 8.15 -11.19
CA TYR A 85 -9.52 9.20 -11.57
C TYR A 85 -10.62 9.40 -10.53
N PHE A 86 -11.21 8.30 -10.04
CA PHE A 86 -12.24 8.31 -9.01
C PHE A 86 -11.76 8.96 -7.70
N THR A 87 -10.63 8.49 -7.17
CA THR A 87 -10.10 8.93 -5.86
C THR A 87 -9.74 10.41 -5.87
N TYR A 88 -8.95 10.86 -6.84
CA TYR A 88 -8.54 12.26 -6.90
C TYR A 88 -9.72 13.21 -7.15
N HIS A 89 -10.66 12.81 -8.02
CA HIS A 89 -11.82 13.63 -8.31
C HIS A 89 -12.72 13.82 -7.09
N ASN A 90 -12.99 12.75 -6.35
CA ASN A 90 -13.78 12.83 -5.13
C ASN A 90 -13.05 13.57 -3.99
N GLN A 91 -11.72 13.67 -4.04
CA GLN A 91 -10.93 14.55 -3.18
C GLN A 91 -10.87 16.00 -3.68
N GLY A 92 -11.61 16.33 -4.75
CA GLY A 92 -11.81 17.68 -5.25
C GLY A 92 -10.93 18.07 -6.43
N VAL A 93 -10.05 17.20 -6.93
CA VAL A 93 -9.23 17.50 -8.12
C VAL A 93 -10.09 17.44 -9.39
N SER A 94 -9.94 18.41 -10.29
CA SER A 94 -10.68 18.40 -11.56
C SER A 94 -10.22 17.24 -12.45
N PHE A 95 -11.11 16.62 -13.22
CA PHE A 95 -10.70 15.67 -14.26
C PHE A 95 -9.76 16.31 -15.30
N ASP A 96 -9.88 17.62 -15.53
CA ASP A 96 -9.00 18.38 -16.43
C ASP A 96 -7.53 18.39 -15.98
N TYR A 97 -7.25 17.96 -14.75
CA TYR A 97 -5.89 17.83 -14.23
C TYR A 97 -5.12 16.73 -14.95
N PHE A 98 -5.74 15.59 -15.23
CA PHE A 98 -5.04 14.41 -15.75
C PHE A 98 -4.42 14.64 -17.13
N PRO A 99 -5.10 15.23 -18.12
CA PRO A 99 -4.46 15.52 -19.41
C PRO A 99 -3.30 16.51 -19.28
N VAL A 100 -3.37 17.44 -18.31
CA VAL A 100 -2.31 18.41 -18.04
C VAL A 100 -1.06 17.72 -17.49
N GLU A 101 -1.19 16.93 -16.42
CA GLU A 101 -0.02 16.23 -15.86
C GLU A 101 0.58 15.22 -16.85
N LEU A 102 -0.24 14.46 -17.58
CA LEU A 102 0.23 13.49 -18.56
C LEU A 102 0.99 14.16 -19.72
N SER A 103 0.56 15.36 -20.11
CA SER A 103 1.30 16.18 -21.09
C SER A 103 2.65 16.64 -20.55
N TYR A 104 2.72 17.01 -19.27
CA TYR A 104 3.98 17.38 -18.63
C TYR A 104 4.90 16.19 -18.38
N TRP A 105 4.38 14.98 -18.15
CA TRP A 105 5.17 13.76 -18.16
C TRP A 105 5.87 13.55 -19.50
N LYS A 106 5.14 13.70 -20.62
CA LYS A 106 5.74 13.62 -21.96
C LYS A 106 6.84 14.68 -22.17
N GLN A 107 6.63 15.90 -21.66
CA GLN A 107 7.65 16.95 -21.71
C GLN A 107 8.89 16.56 -20.88
N ALA A 108 8.70 16.15 -19.63
CA ALA A 108 9.79 15.76 -18.74
C ALA A 108 10.61 14.59 -19.31
N ILE A 109 9.95 13.60 -19.92
CA ILE A 109 10.59 12.47 -20.59
C ILE A 109 11.51 12.94 -21.72
N ARG A 110 11.01 13.84 -22.60
CA ARG A 110 11.81 14.41 -23.71
C ARG A 110 12.99 15.26 -23.22
N GLU A 111 12.84 15.94 -22.10
CA GLU A 111 13.90 16.78 -21.53
C GLU A 111 14.99 15.98 -20.84
N ARG A 112 14.70 14.75 -20.37
CA ARG A 112 15.59 13.98 -19.48
C ARG A 112 16.16 12.72 -20.10
N LEU A 113 15.41 12.04 -20.95
CA LEU A 113 15.83 10.77 -21.52
C LEU A 113 16.38 10.94 -22.93
N ALA A 114 17.21 9.99 -23.37
CA ALA A 114 17.71 9.97 -24.74
C ALA A 114 16.57 9.72 -25.75
N ASP A 115 16.74 10.19 -26.99
CA ASP A 115 15.73 10.03 -28.05
C ASP A 115 15.33 8.57 -28.28
N ALA A 116 16.29 7.65 -28.16
CA ALA A 116 16.07 6.20 -28.32
C ALA A 116 15.11 5.63 -27.28
N ASP A 117 15.11 6.16 -26.05
CA ASP A 117 14.27 5.70 -24.94
C ASP A 117 12.93 6.45 -24.87
N THR A 118 12.81 7.57 -25.58
CA THR A 118 11.68 8.48 -25.45
C THR A 118 10.43 7.93 -26.15
N GLN A 119 10.56 7.42 -27.39
CA GLN A 119 9.39 7.06 -28.22
C GLN A 119 8.47 5.99 -27.60
N PRO A 120 8.97 4.86 -27.06
CA PRO A 120 8.11 3.85 -26.45
C PRO A 120 7.34 4.39 -25.24
N LEU A 121 7.99 5.24 -24.43
CA LEU A 121 7.36 5.90 -23.30
C LEU A 121 6.29 6.89 -23.76
N LEU A 122 6.57 7.71 -24.78
CA LEU A 122 5.58 8.66 -25.30
C LEU A 122 4.32 7.95 -25.80
N ALA A 123 4.45 6.79 -26.44
CA ALA A 123 3.30 5.98 -26.87
C ALA A 123 2.41 5.54 -25.69
N LEU A 124 3.02 5.16 -24.56
CA LEU A 124 2.29 4.84 -23.33
C LEU A 124 1.50 6.06 -22.79
N TYR A 125 2.12 7.24 -22.75
CA TYR A 125 1.45 8.47 -22.31
C TYR A 125 0.40 8.96 -23.31
N ASP A 126 0.61 8.75 -24.62
CA ASP A 126 -0.38 9.02 -25.66
C ASP A 126 -1.62 8.12 -25.50
N TRP A 127 -1.41 6.85 -25.18
CA TRP A 127 -2.53 5.97 -24.83
C TRP A 127 -3.28 6.44 -23.58
N MET A 128 -2.57 6.82 -22.50
CA MET A 128 -3.24 7.33 -21.28
C MET A 128 -4.04 8.61 -21.57
N LEU A 129 -3.51 9.50 -22.41
CA LEU A 129 -4.22 10.71 -22.88
C LEU A 129 -5.46 10.34 -23.70
N ALA A 130 -5.35 9.41 -24.65
CA ALA A 130 -6.47 8.93 -25.44
C ALA A 130 -7.53 8.21 -24.59
N ALA A 131 -7.11 7.56 -23.51
CA ALA A 131 -7.98 6.87 -22.57
C ALA A 131 -8.72 7.81 -21.61
N HIS A 132 -8.42 9.13 -21.61
CA HIS A 132 -8.96 10.11 -20.65
C HIS A 132 -10.49 10.04 -20.51
N GLU A 133 -11.23 10.24 -21.60
CA GLU A 133 -12.70 10.25 -21.59
C GLU A 133 -13.30 8.93 -21.07
N SER A 134 -12.72 7.79 -21.48
CA SER A 134 -13.15 6.48 -21.00
C SER A 134 -12.80 6.26 -19.52
N SER A 135 -11.70 6.85 -19.04
CA SER A 135 -11.30 6.81 -17.63
C SER A 135 -12.23 7.65 -16.77
N VAL A 136 -12.64 8.83 -17.23
CA VAL A 136 -13.67 9.67 -16.57
C VAL A 136 -15.00 8.94 -16.47
N ALA A 137 -15.45 8.32 -17.57
CA ALA A 137 -16.68 7.54 -17.58
C ALA A 137 -16.60 6.35 -16.61
N ALA A 138 -15.50 5.59 -16.66
CA ALA A 138 -15.30 4.44 -15.78
C ALA A 138 -15.17 4.83 -14.29
N ALA A 139 -14.57 5.99 -14.00
CA ALA A 139 -14.43 6.53 -12.65
C ALA A 139 -15.79 6.88 -12.03
N SER A 140 -16.72 7.43 -12.83
CA SER A 140 -18.07 7.80 -12.36
C SER A 140 -18.86 6.58 -11.82
N ASP A 141 -18.67 5.42 -12.45
CA ASP A 141 -19.27 4.15 -12.06
C ASP A 141 -18.39 3.32 -11.11
N PHE A 142 -17.18 3.79 -10.81
CA PHE A 142 -16.22 3.02 -10.02
C PHE A 142 -16.69 2.86 -8.58
N ARG A 143 -16.49 1.66 -8.04
CA ARG A 143 -16.71 1.35 -6.63
C ARG A 143 -15.51 0.57 -6.13
N SER A 144 -14.86 1.10 -5.11
CA SER A 144 -13.77 0.38 -4.43
C SER A 144 -14.32 -0.89 -3.79
N PRO A 145 -13.58 -1.99 -3.84
CA PRO A 145 -13.99 -3.23 -3.19
C PRO A 145 -13.93 -3.05 -1.67
N SER A 146 -15.00 -3.45 -0.98
CA SER A 146 -14.98 -3.61 0.48
C SER A 146 -14.71 -5.08 0.83
N PRO A 147 -13.93 -5.36 1.87
CA PRO A 147 -13.64 -6.72 2.31
C PRO A 147 -14.90 -7.41 2.85
N ALA A 148 -14.93 -8.73 2.73
CA ALA A 148 -16.03 -9.53 3.22
C ALA A 148 -16.03 -9.53 4.76
N VAL A 149 -17.20 -9.26 5.36
CA VAL A 149 -17.42 -9.38 6.80
C VAL A 149 -18.30 -10.60 7.06
N PRO A 150 -17.97 -11.46 8.04
CA PRO A 150 -18.82 -12.59 8.41
C PRO A 150 -20.25 -12.14 8.75
N GLU A 151 -21.27 -12.85 8.26
CA GLU A 151 -22.69 -12.50 8.44
C GLU A 151 -23.06 -12.26 9.91
N LYS A 152 -22.56 -13.11 10.80
CA LYS A 152 -22.74 -12.99 12.26
C LYS A 152 -22.23 -11.67 12.85
N LEU A 153 -21.34 -10.96 12.16
CA LEU A 153 -20.76 -9.69 12.59
C LEU A 153 -21.39 -8.47 11.91
N HIS A 154 -22.27 -8.61 10.91
CA HIS A 154 -22.75 -7.47 10.11
C HIS A 154 -23.35 -6.31 10.93
N ALA A 155 -24.20 -6.63 11.92
CA ALA A 155 -24.81 -5.60 12.77
C ALA A 155 -23.77 -4.89 13.67
N THR A 156 -22.85 -5.66 14.25
CA THR A 156 -21.74 -5.15 15.07
C THR A 156 -20.80 -4.29 14.21
N TYR A 157 -20.47 -4.77 13.01
CA TYR A 157 -19.58 -4.13 12.06
C TYR A 157 -20.11 -2.76 11.61
N ALA A 158 -21.39 -2.67 11.23
CA ALA A 158 -21.98 -1.39 10.84
C ALA A 158 -21.87 -0.34 11.96
N ARG A 159 -22.19 -0.73 13.21
CA ARG A 159 -22.02 0.14 14.38
C ARG A 159 -20.54 0.49 14.63
N PHE A 160 -19.64 -0.46 14.42
CA PHE A 160 -18.20 -0.28 14.62
C PHE A 160 -17.61 0.76 13.65
N VAL A 161 -17.97 0.69 12.37
CA VAL A 161 -17.52 1.66 11.36
C VAL A 161 -18.01 3.07 11.70
N GLU A 162 -19.28 3.24 12.06
CA GLU A 162 -19.80 4.56 12.45
C GLU A 162 -19.13 5.09 13.73
N ALA A 163 -18.81 4.21 14.68
CA ALA A 163 -18.06 4.60 15.87
C ALA A 163 -16.62 5.03 15.55
N LEU A 164 -15.95 4.41 14.56
CA LEU A 164 -14.63 4.86 14.07
C LEU A 164 -14.73 6.27 13.46
N VAL A 165 -15.72 6.49 12.59
CA VAL A 165 -15.95 7.81 11.95
C VAL A 165 -16.25 8.89 12.98
N ALA A 166 -17.02 8.55 14.03
CA ALA A 166 -17.36 9.46 15.12
C ALA A 166 -16.24 9.60 16.19
N CYS A 167 -15.14 8.85 16.05
CA CYS A 167 -14.08 8.73 17.04
C CYS A 167 -14.58 8.32 18.45
N ASP A 168 -15.65 7.54 18.51
CA ASP A 168 -16.26 7.04 19.75
C ASP A 168 -15.50 5.80 20.26
N HIS A 169 -14.34 6.05 20.86
CA HIS A 169 -13.48 5.02 21.43
C HIS A 169 -14.15 4.16 22.51
N LEU A 170 -15.19 4.67 23.21
CA LEU A 170 -15.91 3.91 24.23
C LEU A 170 -16.78 2.83 23.59
N THR A 171 -17.55 3.20 22.56
CA THR A 171 -18.34 2.23 21.78
C THR A 171 -17.42 1.21 21.10
N LEU A 172 -16.28 1.63 20.54
CA LEU A 172 -15.32 0.72 19.92
C LEU A 172 -14.79 -0.31 20.94
N LEU A 173 -14.40 0.13 22.13
CA LEU A 173 -13.96 -0.77 23.21
C LEU A 173 -15.06 -1.72 23.67
N GLU A 174 -16.31 -1.25 23.79
CA GLU A 174 -17.46 -2.08 24.14
C GLU A 174 -17.66 -3.21 23.13
N LEU A 175 -17.75 -2.86 21.84
CA LEU A 175 -17.98 -3.82 20.76
C LEU A 175 -16.82 -4.83 20.65
N SER A 176 -15.57 -4.38 20.74
CA SER A 176 -14.39 -5.24 20.67
C SER A 176 -14.31 -6.20 21.86
N ARG A 177 -14.51 -5.71 23.10
CA ARG A 177 -14.53 -6.57 24.29
C ARG A 177 -15.70 -7.54 24.27
N GLY A 178 -16.86 -7.12 23.76
CA GLY A 178 -18.01 -8.00 23.56
C GLY A 178 -17.68 -9.19 22.67
N LEU A 179 -16.91 -8.98 21.59
CA LEU A 179 -16.47 -10.05 20.70
C LEU A 179 -15.43 -10.97 21.38
N LEU A 180 -14.47 -10.41 22.10
CA LEU A 180 -13.48 -11.18 22.87
C LEU A 180 -14.15 -12.02 23.98
N ALA A 181 -15.14 -11.46 24.69
CA ALA A 181 -15.88 -12.17 25.73
C ALA A 181 -16.73 -13.33 25.19
N GLN A 182 -17.09 -13.30 23.91
CA GLN A 182 -17.75 -14.40 23.20
C GLN A 182 -16.77 -15.49 22.74
N GLY A 183 -15.48 -15.38 23.09
CA GLY A 183 -14.45 -16.36 22.80
C GLY A 183 -13.71 -16.16 21.48
N ALA A 184 -13.89 -15.01 20.81
CA ALA A 184 -13.06 -14.68 19.66
C ALA A 184 -11.60 -14.46 20.11
N SER A 185 -10.65 -14.93 19.31
CA SER A 185 -9.24 -14.62 19.53
C SER A 185 -8.92 -13.18 19.12
N PHE A 186 -7.78 -12.65 19.57
CA PHE A 186 -7.32 -11.32 19.15
C PHE A 186 -7.14 -11.22 17.62
N PRO A 187 -6.50 -12.18 16.92
CA PRO A 187 -6.48 -12.19 15.44
C PRO A 187 -7.87 -12.14 14.80
N GLN A 188 -8.85 -12.89 15.33
CA GLN A 188 -10.22 -12.89 14.82
C GLN A 188 -10.93 -11.56 15.02
N LEU A 189 -10.65 -10.84 16.12
CA LEU A 189 -11.13 -9.47 16.32
C LEU A 189 -10.54 -8.52 15.27
N LEU A 190 -9.23 -8.60 15.01
CA LEU A 190 -8.57 -7.75 14.02
C LEU A 190 -9.13 -8.01 12.62
N GLN A 191 -9.19 -9.28 12.20
CA GLN A 191 -9.66 -9.67 10.87
C GLN A 191 -11.17 -9.50 10.69
N GLY A 192 -11.95 -9.66 11.76
CA GLY A 192 -13.41 -9.57 11.70
C GLY A 192 -13.96 -8.15 11.81
N LEU A 193 -13.25 -7.24 12.48
CA LEU A 193 -13.73 -5.86 12.70
C LEU A 193 -12.73 -4.80 12.24
N PHE A 194 -11.50 -4.77 12.77
CA PHE A 194 -10.59 -3.65 12.51
C PHE A 194 -10.11 -3.58 11.07
N PHE A 195 -9.56 -4.66 10.51
CA PHE A 195 -9.12 -4.71 9.12
C PHE A 195 -10.24 -4.29 8.16
N PRO A 196 -11.44 -4.92 8.17
CA PRO A 196 -12.48 -4.53 7.22
C PRO A 196 -12.98 -3.11 7.45
N ALA A 197 -13.07 -2.66 8.69
CA ALA A 197 -13.53 -1.31 9.00
C ALA A 197 -12.53 -0.25 8.54
N MET A 198 -11.23 -0.48 8.68
CA MET A 198 -10.20 0.44 8.19
C MET A 198 -10.15 0.49 6.66
N VAL A 199 -10.41 -0.63 5.97
CA VAL A 199 -10.60 -0.59 4.52
C VAL A 199 -11.84 0.23 4.16
N GLU A 200 -12.96 0.09 4.88
CA GLU A 200 -14.17 0.91 4.66
C GLU A 200 -13.93 2.40 4.95
N ILE A 201 -13.12 2.75 5.95
CA ILE A 201 -12.65 4.13 6.18
C ILE A 201 -11.89 4.64 4.94
N GLY A 202 -10.98 3.84 4.38
CA GLY A 202 -10.29 4.13 3.13
C GLY A 202 -11.26 4.33 1.96
N VAL A 203 -12.24 3.45 1.77
CA VAL A 203 -13.27 3.56 0.72
C VAL A 203 -14.11 4.82 0.88
N ARG A 204 -14.47 5.21 2.11
CA ARG A 204 -15.19 6.46 2.39
C ARG A 204 -14.33 7.67 2.07
N TRP A 205 -13.03 7.62 2.36
CA TRP A 205 -12.08 8.64 1.94
C TRP A 205 -11.97 8.70 0.40
N GLU A 206 -11.69 7.60 -0.29
CA GLU A 206 -11.59 7.55 -1.76
C GLU A 206 -12.85 8.08 -2.47
N SER A 207 -14.03 7.86 -1.87
CA SER A 207 -15.32 8.35 -2.38
C SER A 207 -15.68 9.78 -1.97
N GLY A 208 -14.81 10.49 -1.25
CA GLY A 208 -15.05 11.86 -0.77
C GLY A 208 -16.09 11.95 0.35
N ARG A 209 -16.58 10.82 0.88
CA ARG A 209 -17.50 10.74 2.02
C ARG A 209 -16.79 11.00 3.35
N LEU A 210 -15.47 10.88 3.38
CA LEU A 210 -14.61 11.22 4.52
C LEU A 210 -13.47 12.12 4.05
N SER A 211 -13.16 13.15 4.83
CA SER A 211 -12.00 14.00 4.56
C SER A 211 -10.71 13.28 4.96
N VAL A 212 -9.56 13.76 4.46
CA VAL A 212 -8.23 13.31 4.91
C VAL A 212 -8.10 13.43 6.44
N ALA A 213 -8.59 14.52 7.03
CA ALA A 213 -8.57 14.72 8.47
C ALA A 213 -9.44 13.67 9.20
N GLY A 214 -10.62 13.34 8.66
CA GLY A 214 -11.49 12.31 9.22
C GLY A 214 -10.89 10.91 9.14
N GLU A 215 -10.21 10.58 8.04
CA GLU A 215 -9.44 9.33 7.91
C GLU A 215 -8.35 9.25 8.98
N HIS A 216 -7.52 10.30 9.11
CA HIS A 216 -6.47 10.34 10.13
C HIS A 216 -7.01 10.24 11.57
N GLN A 217 -8.16 10.86 11.85
CA GLN A 217 -8.82 10.76 13.15
C GLN A 217 -9.35 9.35 13.42
N ALA A 218 -9.94 8.70 12.43
CA ALA A 218 -10.39 7.31 12.53
C ALA A 218 -9.20 6.36 12.77
N THR A 219 -8.11 6.51 12.01
CA THR A 219 -6.86 5.73 12.18
C THR A 219 -6.25 5.94 13.57
N SER A 220 -6.15 7.19 14.04
CA SER A 220 -5.65 7.50 15.39
C SER A 220 -6.52 6.88 16.49
N THR A 221 -7.85 6.90 16.30
CA THR A 221 -8.80 6.28 17.24
C THR A 221 -8.65 4.76 17.23
N ALA A 222 -8.46 4.13 16.06
CA ALA A 222 -8.21 2.71 15.96
C ALA A 222 -6.97 2.31 16.76
N TYR A 223 -5.85 3.03 16.61
CA TYR A 223 -4.65 2.81 17.41
C TYR A 223 -4.90 2.94 18.91
N LEU A 224 -5.59 3.99 19.36
CA LEU A 224 -5.93 4.17 20.78
C LEU A 224 -6.66 2.95 21.36
N VAL A 225 -7.68 2.47 20.64
CA VAL A 225 -8.49 1.32 21.06
C VAL A 225 -7.66 0.04 21.02
N LEU A 226 -6.90 -0.17 19.93
CA LEU A 226 -6.07 -1.35 19.74
C LEU A 226 -4.97 -1.47 20.79
N SER A 227 -4.25 -0.38 21.12
CA SER A 227 -3.24 -0.38 22.17
C SER A 227 -3.83 -0.76 23.52
N ARG A 228 -5.05 -0.30 23.82
CA ARG A 228 -5.75 -0.66 25.05
C ARG A 228 -6.11 -2.15 25.08
N LEU A 229 -6.75 -2.64 24.01
CA LEU A 229 -7.16 -4.04 23.92
C LEU A 229 -5.96 -4.98 23.95
N TYR A 230 -4.86 -4.61 23.29
CA TYR A 230 -3.59 -5.32 23.29
C TYR A 230 -3.02 -5.48 24.70
N SER A 231 -2.97 -4.38 25.48
CA SER A 231 -2.47 -4.40 26.86
C SER A 231 -3.31 -5.23 27.83
N GLU A 232 -4.55 -5.56 27.46
CA GLU A 232 -5.47 -6.38 28.25
C GLU A 232 -5.33 -7.88 27.94
N GLN A 233 -4.55 -8.26 26.92
CA GLN A 233 -4.37 -9.66 26.54
C GLN A 233 -3.36 -10.39 27.44
N PRO A 234 -3.47 -11.73 27.57
CA PRO A 234 -2.49 -12.52 28.30
C PRO A 234 -1.21 -12.68 27.47
N PHE A 235 -0.12 -12.07 27.93
CA PHE A 235 1.21 -12.26 27.34
C PHE A 235 1.83 -13.58 27.79
N PRO A 236 2.43 -14.35 26.88
CA PRO A 236 3.14 -15.58 27.23
C PRO A 236 4.46 -15.28 27.96
N ALA A 237 4.85 -16.18 28.86
CA ALA A 237 6.01 -15.99 29.74
C ALA A 237 7.36 -16.33 29.10
N LYS A 238 7.38 -17.08 27.97
CA LYS A 238 8.61 -17.52 27.31
C LYS A 238 8.55 -17.24 25.80
N PRO A 239 9.58 -16.58 25.24
CA PRO A 239 9.62 -16.30 23.82
C PRO A 239 9.96 -17.56 23.01
N ARG A 240 9.29 -17.73 21.86
CA ARG A 240 9.51 -18.78 20.85
C ARG A 240 10.73 -18.50 19.98
N GLY A 241 11.07 -17.22 19.84
CA GLY A 241 12.13 -16.73 18.98
C GLY A 241 11.89 -15.26 18.64
N ARG A 242 12.83 -14.67 17.91
CA ARG A 242 12.76 -13.27 17.48
C ARG A 242 12.14 -13.12 16.11
N ALA A 243 11.37 -12.06 15.93
CA ALA A 243 10.82 -11.65 14.66
C ALA A 243 10.98 -10.14 14.48
N ILE A 244 11.22 -9.69 13.25
CA ILE A 244 11.17 -8.26 12.91
C ILE A 244 9.97 -8.02 12.00
N VAL A 245 9.21 -6.96 12.26
CA VAL A 245 8.08 -6.54 11.42
C VAL A 245 8.25 -5.06 11.06
N ALA A 246 8.17 -4.73 9.77
CA ALA A 246 8.36 -3.37 9.29
C ALA A 246 7.54 -3.09 8.03
N SER A 247 7.22 -1.83 7.77
CA SER A 247 6.84 -1.36 6.43
C SER A 247 8.09 -0.91 5.69
N VAL A 248 8.16 -1.15 4.39
CA VAL A 248 9.33 -0.77 3.57
C VAL A 248 9.49 0.74 3.49
N ALA A 249 10.66 1.22 3.05
CA ALA A 249 10.91 2.66 2.95
C ALA A 249 9.86 3.37 2.07
N GLY A 250 9.46 4.57 2.48
CA GLY A 250 8.40 5.37 1.87
C GLY A 250 6.97 4.89 2.15
N GLU A 251 6.77 3.69 2.72
CA GLU A 251 5.45 3.16 3.04
C GLU A 251 4.97 3.65 4.42
N LEU A 252 3.96 4.51 4.42
CA LEU A 252 3.39 5.11 5.63
C LEU A 252 2.26 4.28 6.26
N HIS A 253 1.75 3.27 5.55
CA HIS A 253 0.61 2.48 6.02
C HIS A 253 1.06 1.30 6.89
N GLU A 254 1.30 1.57 8.18
CA GLU A 254 1.85 0.58 9.12
C GLU A 254 0.80 -0.19 9.96
N LEU A 255 -0.49 0.19 9.95
CA LEU A 255 -1.49 -0.42 10.82
C LEU A 255 -1.62 -1.94 10.61
N GLY A 256 -1.57 -2.41 9.36
CA GLY A 256 -1.57 -3.85 9.05
C GLY A 256 -0.34 -4.57 9.59
N ALA A 257 0.84 -3.94 9.47
CA ALA A 257 2.08 -4.46 10.03
C ALA A 257 2.02 -4.52 11.56
N TRP A 258 1.47 -3.48 12.21
CA TRP A 258 1.24 -3.44 13.65
C TRP A 258 0.31 -4.57 14.10
N MET A 259 -0.79 -4.84 13.36
CA MET A 259 -1.71 -5.93 13.66
C MET A 259 -1.01 -7.30 13.64
N VAL A 260 -0.14 -7.54 12.66
CA VAL A 260 0.65 -8.77 12.56
C VAL A 260 1.66 -8.85 13.71
N ALA A 261 2.39 -7.77 13.99
CA ALA A 261 3.34 -7.70 15.09
C ALA A 261 2.69 -8.01 16.45
N ALA A 262 1.53 -7.39 16.72
CA ALA A 262 0.75 -7.64 17.93
C ALA A 262 0.28 -9.10 18.03
N CYS A 263 -0.18 -9.72 16.93
CA CYS A 263 -0.59 -11.11 16.94
C CYS A 263 0.59 -12.07 17.19
N LEU A 264 1.76 -11.78 16.64
CA LEU A 264 2.97 -12.57 16.87
C LEU A 264 3.48 -12.43 18.31
N ASP A 265 3.47 -11.22 18.88
CA ASP A 265 3.88 -11.01 20.28
C ASP A 265 2.93 -11.73 21.25
N LEU A 266 1.60 -11.62 21.03
CA LEU A 266 0.61 -12.37 21.81
C LEU A 266 0.68 -13.89 21.61
N ASP A 267 1.27 -14.36 20.51
CA ASP A 267 1.57 -15.78 20.30
C ASP A 267 2.87 -16.23 20.98
N GLY A 268 3.70 -15.28 21.41
CA GLY A 268 4.93 -15.50 22.15
C GLY A 268 6.21 -15.32 21.35
N TRP A 269 6.18 -14.55 20.27
CA TRP A 269 7.40 -14.09 19.61
C TRP A 269 7.96 -12.85 20.28
N GLU A 270 9.29 -12.73 20.36
CA GLU A 270 9.94 -11.47 20.70
C GLU A 270 9.96 -10.61 19.43
N VAL A 271 9.01 -9.69 19.30
CA VAL A 271 8.81 -8.91 18.08
C VAL A 271 9.43 -7.53 18.19
N THR A 272 10.38 -7.23 17.30
CA THR A 272 10.84 -5.86 17.04
C THR A 272 9.99 -5.26 15.91
N PHE A 273 9.13 -4.31 16.25
CA PHE A 273 8.32 -3.58 15.28
C PHE A 273 8.98 -2.23 14.95
N LEU A 274 9.40 -2.06 13.69
CA LEU A 274 10.12 -0.86 13.23
C LEU A 274 9.19 0.22 12.63
N GLY A 275 7.89 -0.04 12.55
CA GLY A 275 6.89 0.95 12.11
C GLY A 275 6.81 1.16 10.59
N ALA A 276 6.26 2.32 10.22
CA ALA A 276 6.24 2.89 8.88
C ALA A 276 7.62 3.42 8.44
N ASP A 277 7.79 3.57 7.12
CA ASP A 277 8.93 4.25 6.49
C ASP A 277 10.29 3.76 7.03
N CYS A 278 10.43 2.45 7.20
CA CYS A 278 11.66 1.87 7.71
C CYS A 278 12.72 1.90 6.61
N ASP A 279 13.74 2.73 6.80
CA ASP A 279 14.85 2.81 5.87
C ASP A 279 15.61 1.48 5.79
N GLN A 280 16.11 1.19 4.58
CA GLN A 280 16.76 -0.08 4.28
C GLN A 280 17.96 -0.38 5.19
N ASP A 281 18.78 0.65 5.49
CA ASP A 281 19.98 0.49 6.30
C ASP A 281 19.64 0.14 7.76
N THR A 282 18.68 0.85 8.37
CA THR A 282 18.17 0.56 9.71
C THR A 282 17.61 -0.86 9.79
N LEU A 283 16.82 -1.28 8.81
CA LEU A 283 16.26 -2.62 8.77
C LEU A 283 17.37 -3.69 8.71
N ILE A 284 18.36 -3.53 7.84
CA ILE A 284 19.49 -4.45 7.73
C ILE A 284 20.27 -4.52 9.04
N GLN A 285 20.55 -3.37 9.66
CA GLN A 285 21.26 -3.31 10.94
C GLN A 285 20.51 -4.07 12.04
N ALA A 286 19.18 -3.88 12.14
CA ALA A 286 18.34 -4.60 13.10
C ALA A 286 18.36 -6.12 12.84
N VAL A 287 18.21 -6.54 11.59
CA VAL A 287 18.22 -7.96 11.20
C VAL A 287 19.55 -8.63 11.54
N VAL A 288 20.68 -7.99 11.23
CA VAL A 288 22.00 -8.53 11.54
C VAL A 288 22.24 -8.57 13.05
N ALA A 289 21.85 -7.52 13.78
CA ALA A 289 22.06 -7.43 15.23
C ALA A 289 21.21 -8.44 16.01
N GLU A 290 19.95 -8.63 15.62
CA GLU A 290 18.99 -9.43 16.37
C GLU A 290 18.96 -10.90 15.94
N SER A 291 19.41 -11.20 14.72
CA SER A 291 19.36 -12.53 14.09
C SER A 291 17.97 -13.17 14.21
N PRO A 292 16.90 -12.51 13.72
CA PRO A 292 15.54 -13.00 13.89
C PRO A 292 15.32 -14.29 13.10
N ARG A 293 14.37 -15.13 13.54
CA ARG A 293 13.94 -16.31 12.77
C ARG A 293 13.27 -15.90 11.47
N PHE A 294 12.60 -14.75 11.47
CA PHE A 294 12.02 -14.18 10.26
C PHE A 294 11.86 -12.66 10.34
N VAL A 295 11.77 -12.04 9.17
CA VAL A 295 11.45 -10.63 8.94
C VAL A 295 10.18 -10.58 8.11
N ALA A 296 9.16 -9.85 8.55
CA ALA A 296 7.92 -9.64 7.81
C ALA A 296 7.81 -8.19 7.32
N LEU A 297 7.75 -8.02 6.00
CA LEU A 297 7.66 -6.72 5.34
C LEU A 297 6.22 -6.46 4.85
N SER A 298 5.67 -5.32 5.23
CA SER A 298 4.36 -4.86 4.78
C SER A 298 4.48 -3.91 3.60
N ILE A 299 3.67 -4.17 2.55
CA ILE A 299 3.60 -3.38 1.32
C ILE A 299 2.12 -3.11 1.01
N SER A 300 1.69 -1.87 1.21
CA SER A 300 0.28 -1.47 1.07
C SER A 300 0.00 -0.78 -0.27
N MET A 301 1.00 -0.09 -0.84
CA MET A 301 0.88 0.57 -2.14
C MET A 301 1.74 -0.09 -3.22
N LEU A 302 1.20 -0.20 -4.44
CA LEU A 302 1.91 -0.75 -5.61
C LEU A 302 3.15 0.07 -5.98
N SER A 303 3.19 1.36 -5.64
CA SER A 303 4.33 2.25 -5.84
C SER A 303 5.56 1.89 -4.98
N HIS A 304 5.43 1.02 -3.98
CA HIS A 304 6.55 0.62 -3.11
C HIS A 304 7.12 -0.77 -3.43
N LEU A 305 6.67 -1.41 -4.52
CA LEU A 305 7.14 -2.75 -4.90
C LEU A 305 8.61 -2.81 -5.30
N ASP A 306 9.12 -1.75 -5.92
CA ASP A 306 10.54 -1.68 -6.29
C ASP A 306 11.43 -1.54 -5.05
N GLU A 307 11.05 -0.64 -4.14
CA GLU A 307 11.73 -0.46 -2.85
C GLU A 307 11.71 -1.74 -2.01
N ALA A 308 10.57 -2.44 -1.97
CA ALA A 308 10.47 -3.74 -1.31
C ALA A 308 11.44 -4.77 -1.89
N ARG A 309 11.56 -4.84 -3.22
CA ARG A 309 12.47 -5.76 -3.90
C ARG A 309 13.93 -5.42 -3.61
N ALA A 310 14.29 -4.13 -3.66
CA ALA A 310 15.62 -3.65 -3.32
C ALA A 310 15.96 -4.01 -1.87
N THR A 311 15.03 -3.81 -0.95
CA THR A 311 15.16 -4.15 0.48
C THR A 311 15.36 -5.64 0.70
N ILE A 312 14.57 -6.50 0.03
CA ILE A 312 14.71 -7.96 0.12
C ILE A 312 16.06 -8.42 -0.44
N ALA A 313 16.49 -7.88 -1.58
CA ALA A 313 17.79 -8.20 -2.16
C ALA A 313 18.95 -7.78 -1.25
N ALA A 314 18.87 -6.60 -0.64
CA ALA A 314 19.88 -6.10 0.30
C ALA A 314 19.91 -6.93 1.59
N LEU A 315 18.75 -7.32 2.13
CA LEU A 315 18.67 -8.26 3.26
C LEU A 315 19.32 -9.60 2.94
N ARG A 316 19.04 -10.18 1.77
CA ARG A 316 19.68 -11.42 1.33
C ARG A 316 21.19 -11.30 1.23
N ALA A 317 21.68 -10.21 0.64
CA ALA A 317 23.11 -9.96 0.52
C ALA A 317 23.77 -9.82 1.91
N ALA A 318 23.12 -9.15 2.86
CA ALA A 318 23.63 -8.97 4.22
C ALA A 318 23.59 -10.26 5.06
N LEU A 319 22.55 -11.08 4.90
CA LEU A 319 22.38 -12.35 5.61
C LEU A 319 23.29 -13.47 5.07
N GLY A 320 23.52 -13.49 3.75
CA GLY A 320 24.27 -14.54 3.07
C GLY A 320 23.50 -15.85 2.87
N ASP A 321 24.02 -16.73 2.02
CA ASP A 321 23.31 -17.93 1.54
C ASP A 321 23.01 -18.99 2.62
N GLN A 322 23.67 -18.92 3.78
CA GLN A 322 23.52 -19.87 4.88
C GLN A 322 22.58 -19.39 5.98
N ALA A 323 21.98 -18.20 5.85
CA ALA A 323 21.09 -17.66 6.87
C ALA A 323 19.77 -18.45 6.94
N GLU A 324 19.35 -18.77 8.17
CA GLU A 324 18.05 -19.40 8.44
C GLU A 324 16.89 -18.39 8.48
N THR A 325 17.20 -17.09 8.56
CA THR A 325 16.21 -16.02 8.64
C THR A 325 15.34 -16.00 7.38
N ARG A 326 14.04 -16.21 7.58
CA ARG A 326 13.04 -16.12 6.51
C ARG A 326 12.60 -14.69 6.26
N ILE A 327 12.38 -14.32 5.01
CA ILE A 327 11.86 -13.02 4.60
C ILE A 327 10.45 -13.21 4.08
N LEU A 328 9.48 -12.64 4.79
CA LEU A 328 8.05 -12.75 4.51
C LEU A 328 7.55 -11.41 3.99
N VAL A 329 6.54 -11.45 3.11
CA VAL A 329 5.86 -10.25 2.62
C VAL A 329 4.35 -10.35 2.85
N GLY A 330 3.73 -9.20 3.03
CA GLY A 330 2.28 -9.05 3.15
C GLY A 330 1.84 -7.64 2.78
N GLY A 331 0.57 -7.32 3.04
CA GLY A 331 0.01 -6.00 2.80
C GLY A 331 -0.95 -5.92 1.60
N GLN A 332 -1.70 -4.83 1.55
CA GLN A 332 -2.87 -4.69 0.69
C GLN A 332 -2.53 -4.72 -0.82
N ALA A 333 -1.34 -4.24 -1.20
CA ALA A 333 -0.89 -4.27 -2.59
C ALA A 333 -0.78 -5.71 -3.12
N LEU A 334 -0.23 -6.61 -2.30
CA LEU A 334 -0.02 -8.01 -2.67
C LEU A 334 -1.30 -8.83 -2.66
N LEU A 335 -2.25 -8.51 -1.76
CA LEU A 335 -3.60 -9.08 -1.79
C LEU A 335 -4.35 -8.70 -3.08
N SER A 336 -4.17 -7.47 -3.55
CA SER A 336 -4.85 -6.94 -4.73
C SER A 336 -4.25 -7.46 -6.04
N VAL A 337 -2.95 -7.78 -6.04
CA VAL A 337 -2.22 -8.29 -7.21
C VAL A 337 -1.23 -9.41 -6.82
N PRO A 338 -1.70 -10.62 -6.48
CA PRO A 338 -0.84 -11.70 -6.00
C PRO A 338 0.26 -12.14 -6.99
N SER A 339 0.06 -11.90 -8.29
CA SER A 339 1.05 -12.21 -9.32
C SER A 339 2.38 -11.45 -9.17
N LEU A 340 2.43 -10.40 -8.35
CA LEU A 340 3.65 -9.60 -8.12
C LEU A 340 4.53 -10.18 -7.00
N VAL A 341 4.02 -11.11 -6.20
CA VAL A 341 4.73 -11.72 -5.06
C VAL A 341 6.02 -12.41 -5.51
N GLU A 342 5.95 -13.26 -6.53
CA GLU A 342 7.10 -14.06 -6.98
C GLU A 342 8.28 -13.17 -7.41
N ALA A 343 7.99 -12.00 -7.99
CA ALA A 343 9.03 -11.09 -8.45
C ALA A 343 9.83 -10.49 -7.29
N LEU A 344 9.27 -10.39 -6.07
CA LEU A 344 9.91 -9.70 -4.94
C LEU A 344 11.11 -10.46 -4.35
N GLY A 345 11.20 -11.77 -4.55
CA GLY A 345 12.28 -12.60 -4.00
C GLY A 345 12.13 -12.95 -2.51
N ALA A 346 10.93 -12.77 -1.94
CA ALA A 346 10.58 -13.20 -0.58
C ALA A 346 10.43 -14.74 -0.49
N ASP A 347 10.61 -15.31 0.71
CA ASP A 347 10.35 -16.74 0.95
C ASP A 347 8.86 -17.09 0.92
N LEU A 348 8.02 -16.17 1.41
CA LEU A 348 6.60 -16.44 1.60
C LEU A 348 5.78 -15.15 1.55
N PHE A 349 4.57 -15.29 1.00
CA PHE A 349 3.52 -14.30 1.11
C PHE A 349 2.45 -14.78 2.10
N LEU A 350 2.12 -13.92 3.06
CA LEU A 350 1.09 -14.17 4.08
C LEU A 350 -0.05 -13.17 3.93
N THR A 351 -1.28 -13.68 3.93
CA THR A 351 -2.47 -12.90 3.59
C THR A 351 -3.03 -12.10 4.75
N ASP A 352 -2.79 -12.55 5.99
CA ASP A 352 -3.43 -12.02 7.18
C ASP A 352 -2.69 -12.43 8.47
N CYS A 353 -3.16 -11.92 9.61
CA CYS A 353 -2.56 -12.16 10.92
C CYS A 353 -2.66 -13.63 11.35
N GLU A 354 -3.72 -14.35 10.97
CA GLU A 354 -3.89 -15.76 11.35
C GLU A 354 -2.90 -16.64 10.58
N ALA A 355 -2.76 -16.40 9.28
CA ALA A 355 -1.78 -17.06 8.43
C ALA A 355 -0.35 -16.85 8.97
N ALA A 356 -0.03 -15.62 9.40
CA ALA A 356 1.29 -15.31 9.99
C ALA A 356 1.55 -16.10 11.28
N VAL A 357 0.60 -16.11 12.22
CA VAL A 357 0.75 -16.86 13.48
C VAL A 357 0.84 -18.37 13.23
N VAL A 358 -0.03 -18.91 12.38
CA VAL A 358 -0.05 -20.36 12.06
C VAL A 358 1.27 -20.78 11.44
N TRP A 359 1.78 -20.02 10.47
CA TRP A 359 3.06 -20.33 9.83
C TRP A 359 4.23 -20.18 10.81
N ALA A 360 4.25 -19.11 11.62
CA ALA A 360 5.34 -18.87 12.56
C ALA A 360 5.47 -20.02 13.58
N ARG A 361 4.36 -20.52 14.12
CA ARG A 361 4.36 -21.69 15.03
C ARG A 361 5.00 -22.94 14.41
N ALA A 362 4.92 -23.13 13.09
CA ALA A 362 5.56 -24.28 12.44
C ALA A 362 7.09 -24.18 12.42
N LEU A 363 7.66 -22.97 12.45
CA LEU A 363 9.11 -22.76 12.57
C LEU A 363 9.66 -23.10 13.96
N ASP A 364 8.85 -22.96 15.00
CA ASP A 364 9.22 -23.23 16.40
C ASP A 364 9.41 -24.75 16.64
N VAL A 365 8.60 -25.58 15.99
CA VAL A 365 8.64 -27.05 16.14
C VAL A 365 9.84 -27.70 15.43
N SER A 366 10.62 -26.94 14.65
CA SER A 366 11.74 -27.45 13.85
C SER A 366 13.09 -27.49 14.59
N MET A 367 13.08 -27.51 15.94
CA MET A 367 14.29 -27.68 16.79
C MET A 367 14.49 -29.10 17.28
#